data_AF-B3QNR8-F1
#
_entry.id   AF-B3QNR8-F1
#
_cell.length_a   1.000
_cell.length_b   1.000
_cell.length_c   1.000
_cell.angle_alpha   90.00
_cell.angle_beta   90.00
_cell.angle_gamma   90.00
#
_symmetry.space_group_name_H-M   'P 1'
#
loop_
_entity.id
_entity.type
_entity.pdbx_description
1 polymer ?
#
loop_
_entity_poly.entity_id
_entity_poly.type
_entity_poly.pdbx_seq_one_letter_code
_entity_poly.pdbx_strand_id
1 'polypeptide(L)'
;MKGILSGILSGHNSRIRRVIGKPYNQFSQRVSIVLMDIYIDHNVWDFLFDRQIDLMKELATSEFALHLTREAEFEIPPTPDHKRRYIEQTIATCNIDVRPYFGFYDEQHSSSDQRVGGWGVGYWASEEEMKFIDSQQSRLGANKKRKTRLFKNEADISLAARSLQSVVLTLDKKAGPLQDAYRQGGKVVYLTDFDNSGLSLKDFIMSALKGTNS
;
A
#
# COMPACT_ATOMS: atom_id res chain seq x y z
N MET A 1 -61.60 60.33 -32.61
CA MET A 1 -62.70 60.30 -31.63
C MET A 1 -62.14 59.86 -30.29
N LYS A 2 -62.43 60.63 -29.23
CA LYS A 2 -62.53 60.33 -27.77
C LYS A 2 -61.75 59.10 -27.24
N GLY A 3 -60.96 59.17 -26.17
CA GLY A 3 -60.86 60.18 -25.13
C GLY A 3 -59.79 59.83 -24.09
N ILE A 4 -59.46 60.85 -23.32
CA ILE A 4 -58.51 60.93 -22.21
C ILE A 4 -59.11 60.26 -20.97
N LEU A 5 -58.27 59.63 -20.11
CA LEU A 5 -58.34 59.82 -18.66
C LEU A 5 -57.05 59.37 -17.95
N SER A 6 -56.58 60.31 -17.13
CA SER A 6 -55.45 60.32 -16.22
C SER A 6 -55.63 59.44 -14.98
N GLY A 7 -54.52 59.00 -14.39
CA GLY A 7 -54.46 58.50 -13.01
C GLY A 7 -53.04 58.50 -12.46
N ILE A 8 -52.73 59.52 -11.64
CA ILE A 8 -51.54 59.64 -10.78
C ILE A 8 -51.87 58.97 -9.43
N LEU A 9 -50.89 58.33 -8.78
CA LEU A 9 -50.65 58.25 -7.31
C LEU A 9 -49.39 57.37 -7.09
N SER A 10 -48.24 57.98 -6.81
CA SER A 10 -47.64 58.22 -5.47
C SER A 10 -46.97 57.00 -4.83
N GLY A 11 -45.64 57.05 -4.81
CA GLY A 11 -44.75 56.72 -3.69
C GLY A 11 -44.85 55.34 -3.04
N HIS A 12 -43.75 54.57 -3.10
CA HIS A 12 -43.09 54.09 -1.88
C HIS A 12 -41.61 53.82 -2.14
N ASN A 13 -40.81 54.35 -1.21
CA ASN A 13 -39.37 54.33 -1.18
C ASN A 13 -38.93 53.10 -0.37
N SER A 14 -38.21 52.17 -0.98
CA SER A 14 -37.52 51.11 -0.24
C SER A 14 -36.14 50.82 -0.83
N ARG A 15 -35.17 51.53 -0.24
CA ARG A 15 -33.75 51.19 -0.07
C ARG A 15 -33.32 49.81 -0.61
N ILE A 16 -32.66 49.82 -1.77
CA ILE A 16 -31.81 48.71 -2.19
C ILE A 16 -30.51 48.81 -1.36
N ARG A 17 -30.40 47.99 -0.31
CA ARG A 17 -29.12 47.75 0.37
C ARG A 17 -28.25 46.91 -0.56
N ARG A 18 -27.23 47.53 -1.14
CA ARG A 18 -26.15 46.88 -1.88
C ARG A 18 -25.36 46.01 -0.89
N VAL A 19 -25.64 44.71 -0.83
CA VAL A 19 -24.81 43.74 -0.12
C VAL A 19 -23.57 43.52 -0.99
N ILE A 20 -22.46 44.13 -0.58
CA ILE A 20 -21.15 43.93 -1.18
C ILE A 20 -20.74 42.50 -0.81
N GLY A 21 -20.93 41.56 -1.74
CA GLY A 21 -20.38 40.22 -1.62
C GLY A 21 -18.86 40.31 -1.53
N LYS A 22 -18.29 39.91 -0.39
CA LYS A 22 -16.85 39.65 -0.30
C LYS A 22 -16.53 38.46 -1.21
N PRO A 23 -15.47 38.52 -2.03
CA PRO A 23 -15.08 37.37 -2.83
C PRO A 23 -14.54 36.29 -1.88
N TYR A 24 -15.31 35.22 -1.69
CA TYR A 24 -14.84 34.00 -1.06
C TYR A 24 -13.99 33.25 -2.10
N ASN A 25 -12.72 33.64 -2.21
CA ASN A 25 -11.74 32.91 -3.01
C ASN A 25 -10.67 32.38 -2.05
N GLN A 26 -11.07 31.44 -1.20
CA GLN A 26 -10.14 30.50 -0.57
C GLN A 26 -10.17 29.23 -1.42
N PHE A 27 -9.35 29.22 -2.48
CA PHE A 27 -8.87 27.96 -3.04
C PHE A 27 -8.05 27.27 -1.96
N SER A 28 -8.71 26.46 -1.14
CA SER A 28 -8.05 25.45 -0.32
C SER A 28 -7.44 24.47 -1.30
N GLN A 29 -6.14 24.63 -1.58
CA GLN A 29 -5.36 23.59 -2.23
C GLN A 29 -5.45 22.37 -1.33
N ARG A 30 -6.29 21.40 -1.70
CA ARG A 30 -6.27 20.07 -1.09
C ARG A 30 -4.93 19.48 -1.47
N VAL A 31 -3.98 19.51 -0.55
CA VAL A 31 -2.77 18.71 -0.66
C VAL A 31 -3.24 17.26 -0.62
N SER A 32 -3.28 16.62 -1.77
CA SER A 32 -3.43 15.17 -1.85
C SER A 32 -2.16 14.59 -1.21
N ILE A 33 -2.28 14.14 0.05
CA ILE A 33 -1.19 13.42 0.69
C ILE A 33 -1.11 12.08 -0.04
N VAL A 34 -0.02 11.86 -0.78
CA VAL A 34 0.28 10.56 -1.38
C VAL A 34 0.91 9.73 -0.28
N LEU A 35 0.15 8.75 0.23
CA LEU A 35 0.67 7.79 1.19
C LEU A 35 1.72 6.90 0.51
N MET A 36 2.76 6.54 1.25
CA MET A 36 3.74 5.57 0.75
C MET A 36 3.28 4.14 1.10
N ASP A 37 3.05 3.33 0.07
CA ASP A 37 2.73 1.92 0.23
C ASP A 37 3.99 1.14 0.70
N ILE A 38 3.84 0.38 1.80
CA ILE A 38 4.86 -0.48 2.38
C ILE A 38 4.31 -1.91 2.46
N TYR A 39 4.99 -2.85 1.81
CA TYR A 39 4.72 -4.27 1.90
C TYR A 39 5.63 -4.93 2.94
N ILE A 40 5.04 -5.81 3.75
CA ILE A 40 5.75 -6.50 4.84
C ILE A 40 5.98 -7.97 4.45
N ASP A 41 7.24 -8.38 4.36
CA ASP A 41 7.64 -9.78 4.19
C ASP A 41 7.38 -10.58 5.48
N HIS A 42 7.12 -11.88 5.36
CA HIS A 42 6.81 -12.76 6.48
C HIS A 42 7.89 -12.77 7.56
N ASN A 43 9.18 -12.74 7.17
CA ASN A 43 10.29 -12.74 8.12
C ASN A 43 10.38 -11.47 8.98
N VAL A 44 9.74 -10.37 8.56
CA VAL A 44 9.74 -9.11 9.30
C VAL A 44 8.87 -9.20 10.56
N TRP A 45 7.86 -10.08 10.59
CA TRP A 45 7.02 -10.24 11.77
C TRP A 45 7.80 -10.68 13.00
N ASP A 46 8.77 -11.58 12.83
CA ASP A 46 9.67 -12.01 13.90
C ASP A 46 10.51 -10.84 14.41
N PHE A 47 11.04 -10.03 13.49
CA PHE A 47 11.82 -8.85 13.81
C PHE A 47 11.04 -7.83 14.64
N LEU A 48 9.80 -7.54 14.23
CA LEU A 48 8.91 -6.59 14.91
C LEU A 48 8.48 -7.12 16.27
N PHE A 49 8.14 -8.41 16.36
CA PHE A 49 7.77 -9.08 17.60
C PHE A 49 8.92 -9.06 18.60
N ASP A 50 10.13 -9.46 18.20
CA ASP A 50 11.28 -9.57 19.10
C ASP A 50 11.71 -8.19 19.64
N ARG A 51 11.52 -7.12 18.86
CA ARG A 51 11.87 -5.74 19.25
C ARG A 51 10.71 -4.96 19.87
N GLN A 52 9.51 -5.54 19.92
CA GLN A 52 8.29 -4.87 20.38
C GLN A 52 8.05 -3.54 19.65
N ILE A 53 8.28 -3.52 18.33
CA ILE A 53 8.09 -2.33 17.50
C ILE A 53 6.58 -2.10 17.30
N ASP A 54 6.14 -0.90 17.62
CA ASP A 54 4.76 -0.43 17.47
C ASP A 54 4.61 0.27 16.11
N LEU A 55 4.11 -0.47 15.10
CA LEU A 55 3.96 0.04 13.74
C LEU A 55 3.05 1.27 13.65
N MET A 56 2.08 1.45 14.55
CA MET A 56 1.22 2.64 14.54
C MET A 56 1.98 3.91 14.89
N LYS A 57 3.01 3.80 15.74
CA LYS A 57 3.86 4.93 16.12
C LYS A 57 4.96 5.17 15.10
N GLU A 58 5.60 4.09 14.65
CA GLU A 58 6.71 4.19 13.70
C GLU A 58 6.22 4.56 12.30
N LEU A 59 5.13 3.96 11.82
CA LEU A 59 4.60 4.12 10.47
C LEU A 59 3.18 4.68 10.52
N ALA A 60 3.07 5.95 10.91
CA ALA A 60 1.79 6.64 11.04
C ALA A 60 0.94 6.55 9.75
N THR A 61 -0.33 6.17 9.89
CA THR A 61 -1.26 5.95 8.76
C THR A 61 -1.58 7.20 7.94
N SER A 62 -1.21 8.38 8.44
CA SER A 62 -1.26 9.65 7.69
C SER A 62 -0.15 9.81 6.65
N GLU A 63 0.89 8.97 6.71
CA GLU A 63 2.07 9.03 5.84
C GLU A 63 2.30 7.71 5.09
N PHE A 64 1.91 6.59 5.69
CA PHE A 64 2.17 5.25 5.18
C PHE A 64 0.87 4.44 5.07
N ALA A 65 0.82 3.57 4.06
CA ALA A 65 -0.18 2.51 3.94
C ALA A 65 0.55 1.17 3.98
N LEU A 66 0.11 0.26 4.86
CA LEU A 66 0.78 -1.01 5.09
C LEU A 66 0.01 -2.15 4.41
N HIS A 67 0.73 -3.04 3.73
CA HIS A 67 0.13 -4.07 2.89
C HIS A 67 0.80 -5.43 3.04
N LEU A 68 0.03 -6.45 2.70
CA LEU A 68 0.54 -7.79 2.40
C LEU A 68 0.26 -8.14 0.95
N THR A 69 1.14 -8.93 0.33
CA THR A 69 0.77 -9.66 -0.87
C THR A 69 -0.14 -10.82 -0.49
N ARG A 70 -0.94 -11.32 -1.45
CA ARG A 70 -1.78 -12.50 -1.22
C ARG A 70 -0.94 -13.72 -0.87
N GLU A 71 0.26 -13.82 -1.44
CA GLU A 71 1.20 -14.88 -1.17
C GLU A 71 1.74 -14.83 0.26
N ALA A 72 2.12 -13.63 0.75
CA ALA A 72 2.63 -13.46 2.11
C ALA A 72 1.56 -13.80 3.18
N GLU A 73 0.29 -13.52 2.90
CA GLU A 73 -0.82 -13.87 3.79
C GLU A 73 -0.92 -15.39 4.02
N PHE A 74 -0.66 -16.22 3.00
CA PHE A 74 -0.69 -17.69 3.15
C PHE A 74 0.37 -18.25 4.10
N GLU A 75 1.36 -17.43 4.46
CA GLU A 75 2.42 -17.82 5.41
C GLU A 75 2.04 -17.55 6.88
N ILE A 76 0.96 -16.80 7.14
CA ILE A 76 0.51 -16.45 8.51
C ILE A 76 -0.17 -17.63 9.24
N PRO A 77 -1.12 -18.39 8.66
CA PRO A 77 -1.79 -19.48 9.37
C PRO A 77 -0.84 -20.54 9.98
N PRO A 78 0.23 -21.00 9.29
CA PRO A 78 1.14 -22.01 9.83
C PRO A 78 2.13 -21.48 10.88
N THR A 79 2.14 -20.17 11.18
CA THR A 79 2.98 -19.57 12.23
C THR A 79 2.58 -20.05 13.64
N PRO A 80 3.52 -20.17 14.60
CA PRO A 80 3.19 -20.50 15.99
C PRO A 80 2.17 -19.53 16.61
N ASP A 81 1.26 -20.06 17.43
CA ASP A 81 0.09 -19.34 17.95
C ASP A 81 0.39 -17.97 18.57
N HIS A 82 1.44 -17.85 19.40
CA HIS A 82 1.77 -16.58 20.06
C HIS A 82 2.20 -15.50 19.06
N LYS A 83 2.98 -15.87 18.04
CA LYS A 83 3.37 -14.98 16.95
C LYS A 83 2.20 -14.69 16.02
N ARG A 84 1.40 -15.69 15.67
CA ARG A 84 0.20 -15.51 14.83
C ARG A 84 -0.77 -14.49 15.45
N ARG A 85 -1.04 -14.58 16.76
CA ARG A 85 -1.89 -13.60 17.47
C ARG A 85 -1.32 -12.18 17.41
N TYR A 86 0.00 -12.02 17.56
CA TYR A 86 0.65 -10.72 17.40
C TYR A 86 0.47 -10.16 15.98
N ILE A 87 0.69 -11.00 14.96
CA ILE A 87 0.51 -10.60 13.55
C ILE A 87 -0.94 -10.18 13.29
N GLU A 88 -1.92 -11.00 13.66
CA GLU A 88 -3.35 -10.73 13.48
C GLU A 88 -3.78 -9.44 14.21
N GLN A 89 -3.32 -9.24 15.45
CA GLN A 89 -3.60 -8.01 16.20
C GLN A 89 -2.96 -6.78 15.55
N THR A 90 -1.73 -6.91 15.05
CA THR A 90 -1.02 -5.81 14.38
C THR A 90 -1.70 -5.46 13.06
N ILE A 91 -2.12 -6.46 12.28
CA ILE A 91 -2.91 -6.28 11.05
C ILE A 91 -4.19 -5.50 11.33
N ALA A 92 -4.94 -5.91 12.35
CA ALA A 92 -6.19 -5.24 12.72
C ALA A 92 -5.95 -3.80 13.22
N THR A 93 -4.94 -3.59 14.05
CA THR A 93 -4.66 -2.28 14.67
C THR A 93 -4.14 -1.28 13.66
N CYS A 94 -3.29 -1.72 12.72
CA CYS A 94 -2.67 -0.86 11.71
C CYS A 94 -3.47 -0.80 10.40
N ASN A 95 -4.63 -1.48 10.33
CA ASN A 95 -5.47 -1.58 9.14
C ASN A 95 -4.66 -2.05 7.90
N ILE A 96 -3.90 -3.14 8.07
CA ILE A 96 -3.07 -3.72 7.01
C ILE A 96 -3.97 -4.53 6.07
N ASP A 97 -4.07 -4.13 4.81
CA ASP A 97 -4.85 -4.86 3.80
C ASP A 97 -3.98 -5.79 2.94
N VAL A 98 -4.60 -6.85 2.44
CA VAL A 98 -4.01 -7.73 1.45
C VAL A 98 -4.31 -7.18 0.06
N ARG A 99 -3.26 -6.96 -0.75
CA ARG A 99 -3.38 -6.38 -2.10
C ARG A 99 -2.99 -7.39 -3.18
N PRO A 100 -3.90 -8.31 -3.55
CA PRO A 100 -3.66 -9.21 -4.68
C PRO A 100 -3.61 -8.44 -5.99
N TYR A 101 -2.92 -8.98 -6.99
CA TYR A 101 -3.05 -8.45 -8.35
C TYR A 101 -4.45 -8.73 -8.91
N PHE A 102 -4.91 -7.89 -9.83
CA PHE A 102 -6.11 -8.17 -10.61
C PHE A 102 -5.84 -9.34 -11.56
N GLY A 103 -6.79 -10.26 -11.65
CA GLY A 103 -6.70 -11.36 -12.58
C GLY A 103 -7.98 -12.18 -12.65
N PHE A 104 -7.89 -13.26 -13.42
CA PHE A 104 -8.98 -14.21 -13.62
C PHE A 104 -8.76 -15.46 -12.78
N TYR A 105 -9.85 -16.17 -12.53
CA TYR A 105 -9.82 -17.42 -11.78
C TYR A 105 -8.86 -18.43 -12.42
N ASP A 106 -8.00 -19.04 -11.61
CA ASP A 106 -7.09 -20.11 -12.02
C ASP A 106 -7.58 -21.45 -11.44
N GLU A 107 -7.96 -22.37 -12.32
CA GLU A 107 -8.44 -23.71 -11.97
C GLU A 107 -7.38 -24.59 -11.27
N GLN A 108 -6.09 -24.22 -11.37
CA GLN A 108 -5.02 -24.90 -10.64
C GLN A 108 -5.05 -24.62 -9.13
N HIS A 109 -5.88 -23.65 -8.69
CA HIS A 109 -6.03 -23.22 -7.32
C HIS A 109 -7.47 -23.40 -6.84
N SER A 110 -7.65 -23.75 -5.56
CA SER A 110 -8.97 -23.65 -4.93
C SER A 110 -9.44 -22.19 -4.87
N SER A 111 -10.72 -21.95 -4.64
CA SER A 111 -11.24 -20.60 -4.44
C SER A 111 -10.52 -19.83 -3.32
N SER A 112 -10.15 -20.52 -2.23
CA SER A 112 -9.38 -19.96 -1.12
C SER A 112 -7.90 -19.72 -1.45
N ASP A 113 -7.39 -20.35 -2.51
CA ASP A 113 -5.98 -20.33 -2.94
C ASP A 113 -5.74 -19.40 -4.12
N GLN A 114 -6.73 -18.65 -4.59
CA GLN A 114 -6.50 -17.72 -5.67
C GLN A 114 -5.45 -16.69 -5.26
N ARG A 115 -4.52 -16.41 -6.18
CA ARG A 115 -3.45 -15.40 -6.02
C ARG A 115 -3.89 -14.01 -6.43
N VAL A 116 -4.90 -13.97 -7.29
CA VAL A 116 -5.45 -12.76 -7.86
C VAL A 116 -6.79 -12.42 -7.21
N GLY A 117 -7.08 -11.13 -7.18
CA GLY A 117 -8.40 -10.58 -6.86
C GLY A 117 -9.15 -10.29 -8.16
N GLY A 118 -10.44 -10.57 -8.18
CA GLY A 118 -11.32 -10.17 -9.28
C GLY A 118 -11.68 -8.69 -9.21
N TRP A 119 -12.78 -8.33 -9.88
CA TRP A 119 -13.32 -6.98 -9.88
C TRP A 119 -13.57 -6.43 -8.47
N GLY A 120 -13.11 -5.20 -8.22
CA GLY A 120 -13.29 -4.49 -6.95
C GLY A 120 -12.40 -5.00 -5.80
N VAL A 121 -11.54 -5.99 -6.05
CA VAL A 121 -10.64 -6.57 -5.05
C VAL A 121 -9.19 -6.55 -5.52
N GLY A 122 -8.93 -6.90 -6.79
CA GLY A 122 -7.59 -6.96 -7.36
C GLY A 122 -7.06 -5.60 -7.80
N TYR A 123 -5.73 -5.45 -7.69
CA TYR A 123 -5.00 -4.25 -8.08
C TYR A 123 -4.24 -4.47 -9.39
N TRP A 124 -4.26 -3.49 -10.29
CA TRP A 124 -3.51 -3.58 -11.54
C TRP A 124 -2.00 -3.65 -11.28
N ALA A 125 -1.35 -4.63 -11.89
CA ALA A 125 0.10 -4.68 -11.96
C ALA A 125 0.60 -3.65 -12.99
N SER A 126 1.73 -3.01 -12.70
CA SER A 126 2.44 -2.25 -13.72
C SER A 126 3.08 -3.19 -14.76
N GLU A 127 3.43 -2.64 -15.92
CA GLU A 127 4.14 -3.40 -16.95
C GLU A 127 5.50 -3.91 -16.44
N GLU A 128 6.18 -3.13 -15.60
CA GLU A 128 7.45 -3.50 -14.97
C GLU A 128 7.29 -4.64 -13.97
N GLU A 129 6.25 -4.60 -13.14
CA GLU A 129 5.90 -5.69 -12.22
C GLU A 129 5.66 -7.00 -12.98
N MET A 130 4.89 -6.95 -14.07
CA MET A 130 4.60 -8.14 -14.89
C MET A 130 5.85 -8.69 -15.58
N LYS A 131 6.67 -7.81 -16.21
CA LYS A 131 7.94 -8.23 -16.83
C LYS A 131 8.88 -8.86 -15.81
N PHE A 132 8.94 -8.31 -14.61
CA PHE A 132 9.73 -8.89 -13.53
C PHE A 132 9.22 -10.27 -13.16
N ILE A 133 7.92 -10.45 -12.89
CA ILE A 133 7.32 -11.74 -12.56
C ILE A 133 7.63 -12.79 -13.65
N ASP A 134 7.44 -12.42 -14.92
CA ASP A 134 7.71 -13.30 -16.07
C ASP A 134 9.18 -13.72 -16.13
N SER A 135 10.12 -12.81 -15.84
CA SER A 135 11.55 -13.12 -15.80
C SER A 135 11.93 -14.13 -14.71
N GLN A 136 11.11 -14.24 -13.64
CA GLN A 136 11.37 -15.10 -12.49
C GLN A 136 10.69 -16.47 -12.57
N GLN A 137 9.92 -16.77 -13.63
CA GLN A 137 9.16 -18.02 -13.77
C GLN A 137 10.02 -19.28 -13.58
N SER A 138 11.27 -19.27 -14.07
CA SER A 138 12.20 -20.39 -13.91
C SER A 138 12.61 -20.69 -12.46
N ARG A 139 12.38 -19.76 -11.54
CA ARG A 139 12.64 -19.92 -10.10
C ARG A 139 11.46 -20.52 -9.34
N LEU A 140 10.27 -20.59 -9.95
CA LEU A 140 9.14 -21.26 -9.34
C LEU A 140 9.39 -22.77 -9.28
N GLY A 141 9.17 -23.35 -8.11
CA GLY A 141 9.25 -24.80 -7.96
C GLY A 141 8.04 -25.48 -8.62
N ALA A 142 8.22 -26.68 -9.17
CA ALA A 142 7.13 -27.43 -9.79
C ALA A 142 6.03 -27.86 -8.81
N ASN A 143 6.33 -27.92 -7.51
CA ASN A 143 5.42 -28.46 -6.49
C ASN A 143 5.03 -27.40 -5.46
N LYS A 144 3.75 -27.41 -5.05
CA LYS A 144 3.22 -26.60 -3.96
C LYS A 144 3.66 -27.17 -2.61
N LYS A 145 4.08 -26.29 -1.69
CA LYS A 145 4.36 -26.64 -0.29
C LYS A 145 3.04 -27.00 0.40
N ARG A 146 2.97 -28.15 1.10
CA ARG A 146 1.74 -28.60 1.77
C ARG A 146 1.17 -27.60 2.78
N LYS A 147 2.04 -26.92 3.54
CA LYS A 147 1.62 -26.02 4.64
C LYS A 147 1.01 -24.71 4.16
N THR A 148 1.65 -24.06 3.19
CA THR A 148 1.24 -22.73 2.71
C THR A 148 0.48 -22.79 1.38
N ARG A 149 0.50 -23.94 0.70
CA ARG A 149 -0.04 -24.14 -0.66
C ARG A 149 0.64 -23.24 -1.71
N LEU A 150 1.79 -22.65 -1.38
CA LEU A 150 2.63 -21.84 -2.27
C LEU A 150 3.64 -22.69 -3.02
N PHE A 151 3.97 -22.32 -4.26
CA PHE A 151 5.15 -22.79 -4.96
C PHE A 151 6.44 -22.24 -4.30
N LYS A 152 7.57 -22.85 -4.61
CA LYS A 152 8.88 -22.33 -4.15
C LYS A 152 9.08 -20.92 -4.72
N ASN A 153 9.53 -19.97 -3.89
CA ASN A 153 9.81 -18.57 -4.22
C ASN A 153 8.57 -17.74 -4.67
N GLU A 154 7.36 -18.27 -4.60
CA GLU A 154 6.16 -17.56 -5.07
C GLU A 154 5.92 -16.24 -4.30
N ALA A 155 6.02 -16.28 -2.96
CA ALA A 155 5.90 -15.09 -2.12
C ALA A 155 7.03 -14.07 -2.39
N ASP A 156 8.27 -14.53 -2.44
CA ASP A 156 9.44 -13.68 -2.73
C ASP A 156 9.31 -12.98 -4.09
N ILE A 157 8.82 -13.67 -5.12
CA ILE A 157 8.61 -13.09 -6.46
C ILE A 157 7.52 -12.02 -6.42
N SER A 158 6.40 -12.30 -5.76
CA SER A 158 5.29 -11.34 -5.62
C SER A 158 5.73 -10.07 -4.88
N LEU A 159 6.43 -10.22 -3.75
CA LEU A 159 7.00 -9.10 -3.00
C LEU A 159 8.06 -8.35 -3.82
N ALA A 160 8.98 -9.05 -4.47
CA ALA A 160 10.01 -8.44 -5.30
C ALA A 160 9.43 -7.61 -6.44
N ALA A 161 8.37 -8.09 -7.10
CA ALA A 161 7.64 -7.31 -8.10
C ALA A 161 7.07 -6.02 -7.47
N ARG A 162 6.36 -6.12 -6.33
CA ARG A 162 5.81 -4.95 -5.63
C ARG A 162 6.85 -3.90 -5.29
N SER A 163 8.10 -4.32 -5.03
CA SER A 163 9.19 -3.39 -4.71
C SER A 163 9.51 -2.40 -5.84
N LEU A 164 9.14 -2.71 -7.09
CA LEU A 164 9.38 -1.81 -8.22
C LEU A 164 8.57 -0.52 -8.13
N GLN A 165 7.43 -0.55 -7.44
CA GLN A 165 6.53 0.61 -7.30
C GLN A 165 6.41 1.06 -5.83
N SER A 166 6.44 0.12 -4.89
CA SER A 166 6.20 0.33 -3.46
C SER A 166 7.41 -0.08 -2.63
N VAL A 167 7.46 0.29 -1.35
CA VAL A 167 8.53 -0.15 -0.45
C VAL A 167 8.25 -1.60 -0.02
N VAL A 168 9.29 -2.43 0.06
CA VAL A 168 9.20 -3.78 0.66
C VAL A 168 10.18 -3.87 1.81
N LEU A 169 9.69 -4.22 3.00
CA LEU A 169 10.53 -4.51 4.16
C LEU A 169 10.84 -6.00 4.19
N THR A 170 12.10 -6.36 4.36
CA THR A 170 12.54 -7.77 4.46
C THR A 170 13.83 -7.91 5.26
N LEU A 171 14.06 -9.08 5.85
CA LEU A 171 15.37 -9.50 6.36
C LEU A 171 16.15 -10.35 5.36
N ASP A 172 15.57 -10.71 4.21
CA ASP A 172 16.15 -11.68 3.28
C ASP A 172 17.10 -11.03 2.27
N LYS A 173 18.32 -10.71 2.71
CA LYS A 173 19.38 -10.09 1.89
C LYS A 173 20.14 -11.10 0.99
N LYS A 174 19.65 -12.34 0.85
CA LYS A 174 20.32 -13.39 0.07
C LYS A 174 19.99 -13.30 -1.42
N ALA A 175 20.78 -13.98 -2.25
CA ALA A 175 20.50 -14.08 -3.68
C ALA A 175 19.12 -14.72 -3.93
N GLY A 176 18.28 -14.03 -4.71
CA GLY A 176 16.90 -14.42 -4.95
C GLY A 176 16.09 -13.27 -5.56
N PRO A 177 14.76 -13.43 -5.71
CA PRO A 177 13.90 -12.45 -6.35
C PRO A 177 14.00 -11.04 -5.75
N LEU A 178 13.98 -10.92 -4.41
CA LEU A 178 14.09 -9.62 -3.72
C LEU A 178 15.41 -8.90 -4.04
N GLN A 179 16.53 -9.63 -4.03
CA GLN A 179 17.84 -9.08 -4.37
C GLN A 179 17.96 -8.71 -5.85
N ASP A 180 17.31 -9.46 -6.73
CA ASP A 180 17.25 -9.15 -8.16
C ASP A 180 16.43 -7.87 -8.41
N ALA A 181 15.28 -7.71 -7.76
CA ALA A 181 14.48 -6.49 -7.86
C ALA A 181 15.21 -5.27 -7.29
N TYR A 182 15.87 -5.41 -6.14
CA TYR A 182 16.71 -4.35 -5.57
C TYR A 182 17.80 -3.88 -6.55
N ARG A 183 18.48 -4.82 -7.23
CA ARG A 183 19.49 -4.50 -8.25
C ARG A 183 18.91 -3.82 -9.50
N GLN A 184 17.62 -3.97 -9.75
CA GLN A 184 16.88 -3.29 -10.82
C GLN A 184 16.31 -1.95 -10.37
N GLY A 185 16.66 -1.46 -9.17
CA GLY A 185 16.17 -0.20 -8.62
C GLY A 185 14.87 -0.32 -7.80
N GLY A 186 14.43 -1.55 -7.50
CA GLY A 186 13.31 -1.79 -6.60
C GLY A 186 13.59 -1.26 -5.18
N LYS A 187 12.54 -0.74 -4.54
CA LYS A 187 12.56 -0.13 -3.20
C LYS A 187 12.53 -1.19 -2.10
N VAL A 188 13.52 -2.08 -2.10
CA VAL A 188 13.68 -3.11 -1.06
C VAL A 188 14.52 -2.54 0.09
N VAL A 189 13.94 -2.53 1.29
CA VAL A 189 14.62 -2.10 2.52
C VAL A 189 14.96 -3.33 3.34
N TYR A 190 16.26 -3.64 3.39
CA TYR A 190 16.80 -4.72 4.20
C TYR A 190 16.95 -4.27 5.66
N LEU A 191 16.18 -4.88 6.57
CA LEU A 191 16.23 -4.56 8.00
C LEU A 191 17.42 -5.20 8.72
N THR A 192 18.32 -5.88 8.01
CA THR A 192 19.50 -6.56 8.58
C THR A 192 20.44 -5.61 9.31
N ASP A 193 20.48 -4.35 8.87
CA ASP A 193 21.38 -3.32 9.40
C ASP A 193 20.65 -2.32 10.32
N PHE A 194 19.37 -2.58 10.63
CA PHE A 194 18.52 -1.67 11.41
C PHE A 194 19.08 -1.41 12.81
N ASP A 195 19.39 -2.45 13.57
CA ASP A 195 19.80 -2.30 14.98
C ASP A 195 21.08 -1.45 15.13
N ASN A 196 21.99 -1.58 14.17
CA ASN A 196 23.25 -0.84 14.17
C ASN A 196 23.07 0.63 13.77
N SER A 197 21.93 1.01 13.19
CA SER A 197 21.68 2.37 12.73
C SER A 197 21.34 3.35 13.85
N GLY A 198 20.75 2.86 14.96
CA GLY A 198 20.20 3.70 16.03
C GLY A 198 19.01 4.57 15.62
N LEU A 199 18.45 4.36 14.42
CA LEU A 199 17.32 5.12 13.88
C LEU A 199 15.98 4.53 14.32
N SER A 200 14.92 5.36 14.26
CA SER A 200 13.55 4.87 14.23
C SER A 200 13.31 4.04 12.95
N LEU A 201 12.31 3.15 12.94
CA LEU A 201 11.98 2.37 11.74
C LEU A 201 11.62 3.28 10.57
N LYS A 202 10.87 4.37 10.85
CA LYS A 202 10.57 5.41 9.88
C LYS A 202 11.83 6.00 9.26
N ASP A 203 12.73 6.50 10.09
CA ASP A 203 13.93 7.20 9.63
C ASP A 203 14.88 6.24 8.91
N PHE A 204 14.94 4.99 9.35
CA PHE A 204 15.70 3.94 8.67
C PHE A 204 15.20 3.69 7.25
N ILE A 205 13.89 3.50 7.08
CA ILE A 205 13.26 3.33 5.76
C ILE A 205 13.53 4.55 4.88
N MET A 206 13.29 5.75 5.39
CA MET A 206 13.48 6.98 4.61
C MET A 206 14.95 7.22 4.25
N SER A 207 15.89 6.82 5.10
CA SER A 207 17.33 6.86 4.81
C SER A 207 17.71 5.87 3.71
N ALA A 208 17.23 4.63 3.79
CA ALA A 208 17.48 3.60 2.79
C ALA A 208 17.01 4.01 1.38
N LEU A 209 15.84 4.65 1.28
CA LEU A 209 15.27 5.11 0.01
C LEU A 209 16.00 6.32 -0.61
N LYS A 210 16.73 7.10 0.18
CA LYS A 210 17.59 8.17 -0.35
C LYS A 210 18.85 7.60 -0.99
N GLY A 211 19.41 6.53 -0.40
CA GLY A 211 20.61 5.87 -0.90
C GLY A 211 20.42 5.13 -2.22
N THR A 212 19.20 4.71 -2.57
CA THR A 212 18.89 4.01 -3.83
C THR A 212 18.80 4.92 -5.06
N ASN A 213 18.78 6.25 -4.88
CA ASN A 213 18.72 7.23 -5.97
C ASN A 213 20.08 7.89 -6.30
N SER A 214 21.19 7.32 -5.78
CA SER A 214 22.58 7.78 -6.00
C SER A 214 23.34 6.79 -6.86
#